data_AF-A0A847H2K4-F1
#
_entry.id   AF-A0A847H2K4-F1
#
_cell.length_a   1.000
_cell.length_b   1.000
_cell.length_c   1.000
_cell.angle_alpha   90.00
_cell.angle_beta   90.00
_cell.angle_gamma   90.00
#
_symmetry.space_group_name_H-M   'P 1'
#
loop_
_entity.id
_entity.type
_entity.pdbx_description
1 polymer ?
#
loop_
_entity_poly.entity_id
_entity_poly.type
_entity_poly.pdbx_seq_one_letter_code
_entity_poly.pdbx_strand_id
1 'polypeptide(L)'
;MTAAPLTVRELRERWEPHKARLDNRRDSHPTSIRFHRACSWLEQAERLDPERQADQILLHQWIAFNALYGQWDLNLHEPVGDRPSWQVFLSRMLELDASGHLIALLQENRRLVLAILGNAYLSRYFWNDPGEENAGRARQTRHRADTWYAESRWGTILDQTVERVYQLRCQLVHGAATFGSRLNRTALKHCTTLMRWLMPAMLLVWIDHGADEDWGLLCYPPVSQQSVTRGGRRGAAR
;
A
#
# COMPACT_ATOMS: atom_id res chain seq x y z
N MET A 1 9.41 23.35 4.78
CA MET A 1 9.66 22.81 3.42
C MET A 1 9.78 21.31 3.59
N THR A 2 8.78 20.52 3.17
CA THR A 2 8.86 19.06 3.20
C THR A 2 9.94 18.62 2.21
N ALA A 3 10.96 17.92 2.69
CA ALA A 3 11.99 17.32 1.83
C ALA A 3 11.32 16.42 0.78
N ALA A 4 11.93 16.26 -0.40
CA ALA A 4 11.43 15.30 -1.38
C ALA A 4 11.38 13.89 -0.76
N PRO A 5 10.41 13.04 -1.15
CA PRO A 5 10.37 11.66 -0.66
C PRO A 5 11.62 10.92 -1.16
N LEU A 6 12.11 9.98 -0.36
CA LEU A 6 13.23 9.13 -0.78
C LEU A 6 12.87 8.37 -2.06
N THR A 7 13.85 8.32 -2.97
CA THR A 7 13.79 7.53 -4.19
C THR A 7 13.94 6.04 -3.88
N VAL A 8 13.45 5.19 -4.79
CA VAL A 8 13.66 3.74 -4.68
C VAL A 8 15.14 3.37 -4.62
N ARG A 9 16.01 4.12 -5.31
CA ARG A 9 17.46 3.91 -5.24
C ARG A 9 17.97 4.08 -3.80
N GLU A 10 17.63 5.18 -3.15
CA GLU A 10 18.06 5.46 -1.77
C GLU A 10 17.48 4.44 -0.79
N LEU A 11 16.24 4.01 -0.98
CA LEU A 11 15.62 2.96 -0.16
C LEU A 11 16.35 1.61 -0.31
N ARG A 12 16.74 1.23 -1.53
CA ARG A 12 17.51 0.00 -1.77
C ARG A 12 18.91 0.06 -1.16
N GLU A 13 19.59 1.19 -1.27
CA GLU A 13 20.90 1.40 -0.65
C GLU A 13 20.82 1.21 0.88
N ARG A 14 19.79 1.78 1.53
CA ARG A 14 19.55 1.58 2.97
C ARG A 14 19.16 0.15 3.34
N TRP A 15 18.47 -0.57 2.45
CA TRP A 15 18.04 -1.95 2.69
C TRP A 15 19.15 -3.00 2.51
N GLU A 16 20.20 -2.70 1.74
CA GLU A 16 21.22 -3.69 1.35
C GLU A 16 21.86 -4.46 2.53
N PRO A 17 22.20 -3.83 3.68
CA PRO A 17 22.72 -4.57 4.84
C PRO A 17 21.73 -5.59 5.40
N HIS A 18 20.43 -5.27 5.42
CA HIS A 18 19.38 -6.18 5.89
C HIS A 18 19.18 -7.34 4.91
N LYS A 19 19.15 -7.04 3.61
CA LYS A 19 19.06 -8.05 2.55
C LYS A 19 20.18 -9.08 2.67
N ALA A 20 21.45 -8.64 2.72
CA ALA A 20 22.60 -9.52 2.84
C ALA A 20 22.52 -10.41 4.10
N ARG A 21 22.09 -9.84 5.23
CA ARG A 21 21.90 -10.57 6.49
C ARG A 21 20.78 -11.62 6.40
N LEU A 22 19.65 -11.28 5.77
CA LEU A 22 18.49 -12.18 5.64
C LEU A 22 18.75 -13.31 4.63
N ASP A 23 19.39 -13.01 3.51
CA ASP A 23 19.73 -13.99 2.48
C ASP A 23 20.73 -15.04 3.03
N ASN A 24 21.64 -14.65 3.93
CA ASN A 24 22.51 -15.58 4.66
C ASN A 24 21.75 -16.54 5.60
N ARG A 25 20.56 -16.16 6.10
CA ARG A 25 19.73 -17.03 6.96
C ARG A 25 18.87 -17.98 6.13
N ARG A 26 18.32 -17.48 5.03
CA ARG A 26 17.45 -18.23 4.13
C ARG A 26 17.52 -17.57 2.77
N ASP A 27 17.96 -18.33 1.77
CA ASP A 27 17.85 -17.90 0.38
C ASP A 27 16.39 -17.54 0.06
N SER A 28 16.21 -16.39 -0.57
CA SER A 28 14.89 -15.84 -0.91
C SER A 28 13.99 -15.65 0.34
N HIS A 29 14.51 -14.97 1.37
CA HIS A 29 13.75 -14.65 2.58
C HIS A 29 12.45 -13.88 2.25
N PRO A 30 11.27 -14.24 2.80
CA PRO A 30 10.00 -13.60 2.48
C PRO A 30 10.03 -12.07 2.62
N THR A 31 10.62 -11.55 3.70
CA THR A 31 10.82 -10.10 3.92
C THR A 31 11.61 -9.45 2.79
N SER A 32 12.73 -10.05 2.36
CA SER A 32 13.54 -9.55 1.23
C SER A 32 12.73 -9.55 -0.08
N ILE A 33 11.92 -10.60 -0.32
CA ILE A 33 11.08 -10.70 -1.52
C ILE A 33 10.02 -9.60 -1.53
N ARG A 34 9.31 -9.37 -0.41
CA ARG A 34 8.27 -8.33 -0.29
C ARG A 34 8.86 -6.95 -0.57
N PHE A 35 9.98 -6.62 0.08
CA PHE A 35 10.68 -5.36 -0.13
C PHE A 35 11.12 -5.19 -1.59
N HIS A 36 11.73 -6.22 -2.17
CA HIS A 36 12.16 -6.20 -3.57
C HIS A 36 10.99 -5.96 -4.54
N ARG A 37 9.88 -6.70 -4.37
CA ARG A 37 8.67 -6.54 -5.19
C ARG A 37 8.08 -5.12 -5.05
N ALA A 38 8.00 -4.59 -3.84
CA ALA A 38 7.50 -3.23 -3.63
C ALA A 38 8.37 -2.21 -4.36
N CYS A 39 9.70 -2.28 -4.17
CA CYS A 39 10.64 -1.39 -4.84
C CYS A 39 10.63 -1.54 -6.37
N SER A 40 10.44 -2.74 -6.93
CA SER A 40 10.41 -2.92 -8.39
C SER A 40 9.23 -2.19 -9.03
N TRP A 41 8.06 -2.21 -8.39
CA TRP A 41 6.87 -1.52 -8.88
C TRP A 41 6.95 -0.01 -8.66
N LEU A 42 7.49 0.45 -7.52
CA LEU A 42 7.71 1.87 -7.28
C LEU A 42 8.72 2.46 -8.26
N GLU A 43 9.76 1.72 -8.63
CA GLU A 43 10.75 2.18 -9.61
C GLU A 43 10.11 2.43 -10.97
N GLN A 44 9.14 1.60 -11.37
CA GLN A 44 8.35 1.88 -12.57
C GLN A 44 7.47 3.11 -12.41
N ALA A 45 6.88 3.34 -11.24
CA ALA A 45 6.08 4.54 -10.97
C ALA A 45 6.91 5.83 -11.04
N GLU A 46 8.15 5.83 -10.56
CA GLU A 46 9.07 6.98 -10.57
C GLU A 46 9.43 7.46 -11.98
N ARG A 47 9.36 6.57 -12.99
CA ARG A 47 9.70 6.86 -14.39
C ARG A 47 8.55 7.49 -15.19
N LEU A 48 7.35 7.54 -14.64
CA LEU A 48 6.14 8.00 -15.34
C LEU A 48 5.88 9.49 -15.11
N ASP A 49 5.32 10.17 -16.11
CA ASP A 49 4.89 11.57 -15.99
C ASP A 49 3.64 11.69 -15.10
N PRO A 50 3.71 12.36 -13.93
CA PRO A 50 2.58 12.45 -13.00
C PRO A 50 1.35 13.16 -13.54
N GLU A 51 1.51 14.08 -14.50
CA GLU A 51 0.38 14.83 -15.08
C GLU A 51 -0.30 14.06 -16.21
N ARG A 52 0.44 13.17 -16.90
CA ARG A 52 -0.08 12.41 -18.05
C ARG A 52 -0.43 10.96 -17.73
N GLN A 53 0.20 10.37 -16.72
CA GLN A 53 0.23 8.92 -16.48
C GLN A 53 -0.23 8.55 -15.07
N ALA A 54 -1.11 9.38 -14.48
CA ALA A 54 -1.60 9.20 -13.12
C ALA A 54 -2.33 7.85 -12.88
N ASP A 55 -3.03 7.31 -13.89
CA ASP A 55 -3.73 6.02 -13.75
C ASP A 55 -2.71 4.89 -13.53
N GLN A 56 -1.64 4.87 -14.34
CA GLN A 56 -0.57 3.87 -14.27
C GLN A 56 0.23 4.02 -12.97
N ILE A 57 0.51 5.26 -12.55
CA ILE A 57 1.21 5.54 -11.29
C ILE A 57 0.42 4.98 -10.10
N LEU A 58 -0.90 5.22 -10.03
CA LEU A 58 -1.71 4.69 -8.94
C LEU A 58 -1.66 3.16 -8.90
N LEU A 59 -1.78 2.50 -10.07
CA LEU A 59 -1.73 1.05 -10.17
C LEU A 59 -0.38 0.51 -9.71
N HIS A 60 0.74 1.07 -10.16
CA HIS A 60 2.08 0.66 -9.72
C HIS A 60 2.28 0.86 -8.22
N GLN A 61 1.86 2.00 -7.68
CA GLN A 61 1.93 2.28 -6.24
C GLN A 61 1.07 1.30 -5.42
N TRP A 62 -0.13 0.97 -5.89
CA TRP A 62 -0.99 0.00 -5.22
C TRP A 62 -0.42 -1.41 -5.27
N ILE A 63 0.15 -1.83 -6.40
CA ILE A 63 0.80 -3.14 -6.51
C ILE A 63 2.01 -3.21 -5.57
N ALA A 64 2.79 -2.12 -5.46
CA ALA A 64 3.88 -2.05 -4.50
C ALA A 64 3.39 -2.17 -3.05
N PHE A 65 2.27 -1.53 -2.70
CA PHE A 65 1.64 -1.67 -1.39
C PHE A 65 1.17 -3.12 -1.14
N ASN A 66 0.51 -3.74 -2.11
CA ASN A 66 0.04 -5.13 -2.03
C ASN A 66 1.20 -6.12 -1.86
N ALA A 67 2.35 -5.86 -2.48
CA ALA A 67 3.55 -6.67 -2.26
C ALA A 67 4.02 -6.68 -0.79
N LEU A 68 3.73 -5.63 -0.02
CA LEU A 68 4.03 -5.56 1.41
C LEU A 68 2.97 -6.29 2.24
N TYR A 69 1.69 -5.93 2.09
CA TYR A 69 0.64 -6.41 2.99
C TYR A 69 0.02 -7.76 2.61
N GLY A 70 0.12 -8.19 1.35
CA GLY A 70 -0.63 -9.35 0.85
C GLY A 70 -0.25 -10.65 1.55
N GLN A 71 -1.23 -11.42 2.00
CA GLN A 71 -1.01 -12.68 2.71
C GLN A 71 -1.73 -13.83 2.03
N TRP A 72 -1.14 -15.02 2.10
CA TRP A 72 -1.73 -16.25 1.60
C TRP A 72 -2.58 -16.95 2.67
N ASP A 73 -3.81 -17.34 2.32
CA ASP A 73 -4.66 -18.17 3.16
C ASP A 73 -4.41 -19.65 2.87
N LEU A 74 -3.91 -20.40 3.86
CA LEU A 74 -3.65 -21.84 3.71
C LEU A 74 -4.92 -22.69 3.65
N ASN A 75 -6.03 -22.24 4.24
CA ASN A 75 -7.27 -23.00 4.26
C ASN A 75 -7.98 -22.84 2.91
N LEU A 76 -8.06 -21.61 2.42
CA LEU A 76 -8.76 -21.29 1.17
C LEU A 76 -7.88 -21.46 -0.08
N HIS A 77 -6.56 -21.58 0.08
CA HIS A 77 -5.59 -21.67 -1.02
C HIS A 77 -5.70 -20.48 -1.99
N GLU A 78 -5.88 -19.29 -1.45
CA GLU A 78 -5.97 -18.03 -2.20
C GLU A 78 -5.41 -16.86 -1.36
N PRO A 79 -5.14 -15.69 -1.97
CA PRO A 79 -4.80 -14.50 -1.21
C PRO A 79 -5.93 -14.08 -0.26
N VAL A 80 -5.58 -13.71 0.98
CA VAL A 80 -6.50 -13.09 1.93
C VAL A 80 -7.04 -11.79 1.34
N GLY A 81 -8.31 -11.46 1.61
CA GLY A 81 -8.94 -10.23 1.14
C GLY A 81 -8.14 -8.97 1.49
N ASP A 82 -8.16 -7.99 0.59
CA ASP A 82 -7.33 -6.77 0.68
C ASP A 82 -7.53 -6.00 1.98
N ARG A 83 -8.79 -5.70 2.34
CA ARG A 83 -9.11 -4.84 3.49
C ARG A 83 -8.66 -5.44 4.83
N PRO A 84 -9.00 -6.69 5.19
CA PRO A 84 -8.46 -7.32 6.39
C PRO A 84 -6.92 -7.33 6.42
N SER A 85 -6.30 -7.66 5.29
CA SER A 85 -4.84 -7.77 5.19
C SER A 85 -4.14 -6.43 5.41
N TRP A 86 -4.59 -5.35 4.75
CA TRP A 86 -3.97 -4.05 4.96
C TRP A 86 -4.26 -3.51 6.37
N GLN A 87 -5.42 -3.79 6.96
CA GLN A 87 -5.76 -3.23 8.27
C GLN A 87 -4.80 -3.73 9.34
N VAL A 88 -4.52 -5.03 9.32
CA VAL A 88 -3.49 -5.66 10.16
C VAL A 88 -2.12 -5.06 9.86
N PHE A 89 -1.75 -4.96 8.58
CA PHE A 89 -0.47 -4.38 8.16
C PHE A 89 -0.29 -2.94 8.64
N LEU A 90 -1.27 -2.05 8.41
CA LEU A 90 -1.20 -0.64 8.79
C LEU A 90 -1.12 -0.45 10.31
N SER A 91 -1.86 -1.26 11.08
CA SER A 91 -1.74 -1.25 12.55
C SER A 91 -0.32 -1.61 12.97
N ARG A 92 0.21 -2.71 12.41
CA ARG A 92 1.56 -3.17 12.74
C ARG A 92 2.64 -2.17 12.35
N MET A 93 2.51 -1.54 11.20
CA MET A 93 3.43 -0.48 10.76
C MET A 93 3.44 0.71 11.72
N LEU A 94 2.29 1.15 12.22
CA LEU A 94 2.23 2.24 13.20
C LEU A 94 2.81 1.85 14.55
N GLU A 95 2.64 0.60 14.99
CA GLU A 95 3.25 0.08 16.22
C GLU A 95 4.78 0.03 16.12
N LEU A 96 5.32 -0.31 14.95
CA LEU A 96 6.75 -0.41 14.70
C LEU A 96 7.43 0.94 14.46
N ASP A 97 6.69 1.97 14.05
CA ASP A 97 7.22 3.28 13.63
C ASP A 97 7.72 4.14 14.81
N ALA A 98 8.77 3.66 15.50
CA ALA A 98 9.44 4.40 16.57
C ALA A 98 10.11 5.70 16.06
N SER A 99 10.40 5.76 14.75
CA SER A 99 10.95 6.95 14.07
C SER A 99 9.89 8.02 13.77
N GLY A 100 8.60 7.71 13.91
CA GLY A 100 7.47 8.64 13.71
C GLY A 100 7.24 9.06 12.26
N HIS A 101 7.72 8.31 11.27
CA HIS A 101 7.64 8.65 9.85
C HIS A 101 6.20 8.77 9.33
N LEU A 102 5.32 7.84 9.72
CA LEU A 102 3.93 7.79 9.27
C LEU A 102 3.09 8.90 9.91
N ILE A 103 3.30 9.16 11.21
CA ILE A 103 2.60 10.24 11.91
C ILE A 103 3.03 11.60 11.34
N ALA A 104 4.34 11.83 11.17
CA ALA A 104 4.86 13.05 10.57
C ALA A 104 4.28 13.27 9.16
N LEU A 105 4.24 12.22 8.33
CA LEU A 105 3.63 12.27 7.01
C LEU A 105 2.17 12.71 7.05
N LEU A 106 1.35 12.12 7.93
CA LEU A 106 -0.07 12.46 8.05
C LEU A 106 -0.27 13.91 8.49
N GLN A 107 0.56 14.39 9.41
CA GLN A 107 0.53 15.78 9.88
C GLN A 107 0.94 16.76 8.78
N GLU A 108 2.06 16.54 8.12
CA GLU A 108 2.59 17.40 7.06
C GLU A 108 1.65 17.46 5.85
N ASN A 109 0.99 16.34 5.54
CA ASN A 109 0.07 16.22 4.41
C ASN A 109 -1.41 16.34 4.83
N ARG A 110 -1.72 16.90 6.00
CA ARG A 110 -3.10 16.99 6.53
C ARG A 110 -4.10 17.53 5.52
N ARG A 111 -3.75 18.59 4.77
CA ARG A 111 -4.64 19.18 3.75
C ARG A 111 -5.00 18.19 2.65
N LEU A 112 -4.01 17.41 2.17
CA LEU A 112 -4.19 16.38 1.16
C LEU A 112 -5.05 15.24 1.69
N VAL A 113 -4.78 14.78 2.91
CA VAL A 113 -5.57 13.74 3.59
C VAL A 113 -7.04 14.18 3.73
N LEU A 114 -7.30 15.39 4.22
CA LEU A 114 -8.67 15.92 4.34
C LEU A 114 -9.37 16.06 2.97
N ALA A 115 -8.63 16.36 1.90
CA ALA A 115 -9.18 16.43 0.54
C ALA A 115 -9.59 15.04 0.03
N ILE A 116 -8.79 14.01 0.30
CA ILE A 116 -9.10 12.61 -0.04
C ILE A 116 -10.30 12.10 0.75
N LEU A 117 -10.30 12.30 2.07
CA LEU A 117 -11.38 11.84 2.96
C LEU A 117 -12.72 12.53 2.67
N GLY A 118 -12.69 13.78 2.22
CA GLY A 118 -13.88 14.55 1.85
C GLY A 118 -14.44 14.26 0.46
N ASN A 119 -13.79 13.41 -0.35
CA ASN A 119 -14.24 13.12 -1.70
C ASN A 119 -15.32 12.02 -1.70
N ALA A 120 -16.55 12.38 -2.10
CA ALA A 120 -17.67 11.45 -2.16
C ALA A 120 -17.44 10.27 -3.11
N TYR A 121 -16.79 10.48 -4.26
CA TYR A 121 -16.55 9.44 -5.26
C TYR A 121 -15.50 8.41 -4.85
N LEU A 122 -14.76 8.69 -3.78
CA LEU A 122 -13.85 7.73 -3.14
C LEU A 122 -14.49 7.02 -1.94
N SER A 123 -15.72 7.39 -1.57
CA SER A 123 -16.42 6.81 -0.43
C SER A 123 -17.19 5.56 -0.85
N ARG A 124 -16.96 4.44 -0.17
CA ARG A 124 -17.78 3.22 -0.34
C ARG A 124 -19.26 3.51 -0.09
N TYR A 125 -19.56 4.34 0.91
CA TYR A 125 -20.94 4.67 1.27
C TYR A 125 -21.70 5.36 0.12
N PHE A 126 -21.00 6.18 -0.68
CA PHE A 126 -21.60 6.79 -1.87
C PHE A 126 -21.98 5.73 -2.91
N TRP A 127 -21.13 4.73 -3.13
CA TRP A 127 -21.38 3.70 -4.14
C TRP A 127 -22.36 2.60 -3.69
N ASN A 128 -22.60 2.45 -2.39
CA ASN A 128 -23.64 1.57 -1.89
C ASN A 128 -25.05 2.08 -2.25
N ASP A 129 -25.25 3.40 -2.25
CA ASP A 129 -26.51 4.05 -2.62
C ASP A 129 -26.23 5.51 -3.08
N PRO A 130 -26.01 5.75 -4.39
CA PRO A 130 -25.64 7.07 -4.89
C PRO A 130 -26.73 8.12 -4.69
N GLY A 131 -26.41 9.20 -3.97
CA GLY A 131 -27.34 10.30 -3.72
C GLY A 131 -26.72 11.43 -2.89
N GLU A 132 -27.43 12.55 -2.76
CA GLU A 132 -26.96 13.72 -2.02
C GLU A 132 -26.67 13.42 -0.54
N GLU A 133 -27.46 12.54 0.09
CA GLU A 133 -27.27 12.13 1.47
C GLU A 133 -25.90 11.45 1.66
N ASN A 134 -25.60 10.43 0.86
CA ASN A 134 -24.34 9.68 0.96
C ASN A 134 -23.13 10.49 0.46
N ALA A 135 -23.33 11.43 -0.47
CA ALA A 135 -22.33 12.45 -0.79
C ALA A 135 -22.04 13.36 0.43
N GLY A 136 -23.08 13.70 1.20
CA GLY A 136 -22.96 14.42 2.47
C GLY A 136 -22.15 13.68 3.53
N ARG A 137 -22.20 12.34 3.57
CA ARG A 137 -21.40 11.52 4.49
C ARG A 137 -19.89 11.65 4.27
N ALA A 138 -19.44 11.93 3.05
CA ALA A 138 -18.03 12.22 2.79
C ALA A 138 -17.60 13.57 3.41
N ARG A 139 -18.46 14.60 3.33
CA ARG A 139 -18.24 15.86 4.06
C ARG A 139 -18.21 15.64 5.57
N GLN A 140 -19.11 14.82 6.11
CA GLN A 140 -19.08 14.44 7.53
C GLN A 140 -17.78 13.70 7.90
N THR A 141 -17.29 12.81 7.03
CA THR A 141 -16.01 12.11 7.25
C THR A 141 -14.85 13.11 7.31
N ARG A 142 -14.81 14.09 6.41
CA ARG A 142 -13.82 15.18 6.47
C ARG A 142 -13.89 15.96 7.79
N HIS A 143 -15.09 16.30 8.25
CA HIS A 143 -15.25 16.99 9.54
C HIS A 143 -14.80 16.13 10.73
N ARG A 144 -15.15 14.83 10.73
CA ARG A 144 -14.68 13.87 11.76
C ARG A 144 -13.17 13.70 11.74
N ALA A 145 -12.54 13.82 10.57
CA ALA A 145 -11.09 13.73 10.46
C ALA A 145 -10.39 14.84 11.25
N ASP A 146 -10.94 16.07 11.30
CA ASP A 146 -10.39 17.12 12.16
C ASP A 146 -10.39 16.73 13.64
N THR A 147 -11.45 16.07 14.11
CA THR A 147 -11.51 15.49 15.45
C THR A 147 -10.47 14.37 15.62
N TRP A 148 -10.32 13.48 14.64
CA TRP A 148 -9.31 12.42 14.71
C TRP A 148 -7.88 12.96 14.80
N TYR A 149 -7.58 14.07 14.11
CA TYR A 149 -6.28 14.74 14.26
C TYR A 149 -6.10 15.32 15.67
N ALA A 150 -7.14 15.95 16.24
CA ALA A 150 -7.08 16.47 17.61
C ALA A 150 -6.90 15.37 18.66
N GLU A 151 -7.55 14.22 18.46
CA GLU A 151 -7.48 13.03 19.32
C GLU A 151 -6.27 12.14 19.01
N SER A 152 -5.41 12.50 18.06
CA SER A 152 -4.25 11.67 17.64
C SER A 152 -4.63 10.24 17.21
N ARG A 153 -5.78 10.07 16.57
CA ARG A 153 -6.29 8.78 16.08
C ARG A 153 -5.63 8.36 14.76
N TRP A 154 -4.31 8.24 14.77
CA TRP A 154 -3.48 8.01 13.59
C TRP A 154 -3.85 6.75 12.81
N GLY A 155 -4.13 5.64 13.50
CA GLY A 155 -4.57 4.40 12.85
C GLY A 155 -5.88 4.56 12.10
N THR A 156 -6.84 5.29 12.67
CA THR A 156 -8.11 5.59 11.98
C THR A 156 -7.89 6.48 10.76
N ILE A 157 -7.07 7.52 10.88
CA ILE A 157 -6.76 8.43 9.76
C ILE A 157 -6.08 7.64 8.63
N LEU A 158 -5.10 6.80 8.96
CA LEU A 158 -4.34 6.03 7.98
C LEU A 158 -5.23 5.01 7.25
N ASP A 159 -5.98 4.17 7.98
CA ASP A 159 -6.90 3.19 7.39
C ASP A 159 -7.96 3.85 6.51
N GLN A 160 -8.63 4.89 7.01
CA GLN A 160 -9.67 5.57 6.24
C GLN A 160 -9.11 6.22 4.97
N THR A 161 -7.88 6.73 5.01
CA THR A 161 -7.26 7.34 3.83
C THR A 161 -6.85 6.27 2.81
N VAL A 162 -6.26 5.16 3.25
CA VAL A 162 -5.94 4.01 2.38
C VAL A 162 -7.20 3.39 1.78
N GLU A 163 -8.31 3.33 2.53
CA GLU A 163 -9.60 2.88 2.01
C GLU A 163 -10.07 3.73 0.81
N ARG A 164 -9.87 5.06 0.84
CA ARG A 164 -10.20 5.94 -0.30
C ARG A 164 -9.34 5.65 -1.53
N VAL A 165 -8.05 5.36 -1.32
CA VAL A 165 -7.13 4.96 -2.40
C VAL A 165 -7.55 3.62 -3.00
N TYR A 166 -7.92 2.65 -2.16
CA TYR A 166 -8.43 1.35 -2.60
C TYR A 166 -9.66 1.47 -3.49
N GLN A 167 -10.63 2.30 -3.09
CA GLN A 167 -11.84 2.49 -3.90
C GLN A 167 -11.51 3.01 -5.30
N LEU A 168 -10.55 3.91 -5.41
CA LEU A 168 -10.09 4.39 -6.71
C LEU A 168 -9.39 3.28 -7.51
N ARG A 169 -8.55 2.47 -6.86
CA ARG A 169 -7.93 1.30 -7.52
C ARG A 169 -8.99 0.32 -8.00
N CYS A 170 -10.04 0.05 -7.22
CA CYS A 170 -11.14 -0.80 -7.65
C CYS A 170 -11.84 -0.25 -8.88
N GLN A 171 -12.08 1.06 -8.94
CA GLN A 171 -12.66 1.70 -10.14
C GLN A 171 -11.79 1.47 -11.38
N LEU A 172 -10.46 1.61 -11.27
CA LEU A 172 -9.54 1.40 -12.39
C LEU A 172 -9.45 -0.08 -12.80
N VAL A 173 -9.21 -0.98 -11.86
CA VAL A 173 -8.86 -2.39 -12.15
C VAL A 173 -10.09 -3.21 -12.57
N HIS A 174 -11.27 -2.92 -12.04
CA HIS A 174 -12.50 -3.63 -12.42
C HIS A 174 -13.15 -3.09 -13.70
N GLY A 175 -12.47 -2.20 -14.44
CA GLY A 175 -13.00 -1.65 -15.69
C GLY A 175 -14.11 -0.62 -15.50
N ALA A 176 -14.30 -0.11 -14.27
CA ALA A 176 -15.30 0.91 -13.95
C ALA A 176 -14.80 2.35 -14.17
N ALA A 177 -13.69 2.51 -14.90
CA ALA A 177 -13.13 3.79 -15.30
C ALA A 177 -12.49 3.69 -16.68
N THR A 178 -12.65 4.74 -17.49
CA THR A 178 -11.96 4.86 -18.78
C THR A 178 -10.54 5.41 -18.57
N PHE A 179 -9.55 4.74 -19.14
CA PHE A 179 -8.15 5.19 -19.14
C PHE A 179 -8.03 6.62 -19.68
N GLY A 180 -7.35 7.51 -18.96
CA GLY A 180 -7.17 8.91 -19.36
C GLY A 180 -8.44 9.79 -19.34
N SER A 181 -9.57 9.30 -18.80
CA SER A 181 -10.83 10.07 -18.69
C SER A 181 -10.64 11.41 -17.98
N ARG A 182 -11.35 12.47 -18.39
CA ARG A 182 -11.29 13.77 -17.69
C ARG A 182 -11.93 13.74 -16.29
N LEU A 183 -12.78 12.75 -16.00
CA LEU A 183 -13.43 12.60 -14.69
C LEU A 183 -12.44 12.09 -13.64
N ASN A 184 -12.69 12.44 -12.37
CA ASN A 184 -11.91 12.02 -11.20
C ASN A 184 -10.39 12.34 -11.23
N ARG A 185 -9.91 13.19 -12.15
CA ARG A 185 -8.48 13.53 -12.26
C ARG A 185 -7.89 14.13 -10.99
N THR A 186 -8.63 15.01 -10.33
CA THR A 186 -8.21 15.58 -9.04
C THR A 186 -8.10 14.52 -7.95
N ALA A 187 -9.06 13.58 -7.89
CA ALA A 187 -9.04 12.48 -6.93
C ALA A 187 -7.82 11.57 -7.17
N LEU A 188 -7.57 11.23 -8.43
CA LEU A 188 -6.42 10.44 -8.85
C LEU A 188 -5.10 11.12 -8.51
N LYS A 189 -4.96 12.41 -8.84
CA LYS A 189 -3.78 13.21 -8.48
C LYS A 189 -3.55 13.25 -6.97
N HIS A 190 -4.61 13.42 -6.18
CA HIS A 190 -4.48 13.40 -4.72
C HIS A 190 -4.03 12.04 -4.20
N CYS A 191 -4.65 10.94 -4.66
CA CYS A 191 -4.28 9.58 -4.25
C CYS A 191 -2.85 9.22 -4.66
N THR A 192 -2.43 9.54 -5.90
CA THR A 192 -1.05 9.26 -6.35
C THR A 192 -0.02 10.09 -5.59
N THR A 193 -0.35 11.35 -5.27
CA THR A 193 0.50 12.22 -4.45
C THR A 193 0.64 11.66 -3.05
N LEU A 194 -0.46 11.24 -2.41
CA LEU A 194 -0.41 10.63 -1.08
C LEU A 194 0.46 9.38 -1.08
N MET A 195 0.23 8.47 -2.03
CA MET A 195 0.98 7.21 -2.12
C MET A 195 2.47 7.43 -2.41
N ARG A 196 2.83 8.52 -3.11
CA ARG A 196 4.24 8.92 -3.32
C ARG A 196 4.96 9.24 -2.01
N TRP A 197 4.25 9.75 -1.01
CA TRP A 197 4.81 9.97 0.33
C TRP A 197 4.71 8.72 1.19
N LEU A 198 3.56 8.04 1.13
CA LEU A 198 3.24 6.95 2.04
C LEU A 198 4.12 5.73 1.82
N MET A 199 4.39 5.38 0.57
CA MET A 199 5.18 4.19 0.25
C MET A 199 6.63 4.29 0.73
N PRO A 200 7.38 5.37 0.47
CA PRO A 200 8.71 5.56 1.07
C PRO A 200 8.69 5.59 2.60
N ALA A 201 7.69 6.21 3.24
CA ALA A 201 7.58 6.23 4.69
C ALA A 201 7.38 4.81 5.27
N MET A 202 6.52 4.00 4.64
CA MET A 202 6.35 2.59 5.01
C MET A 202 7.64 1.79 4.80
N LEU A 203 8.34 2.00 3.68
CA LEU A 203 9.59 1.29 3.42
C LEU A 203 10.72 1.72 4.37
N LEU A 204 10.73 2.96 4.85
CA LEU A 204 11.64 3.40 5.92
C LEU A 204 11.35 2.67 7.24
N VAL A 205 10.10 2.63 7.67
CA VAL A 205 9.72 1.87 8.87
C VAL A 205 10.07 0.39 8.71
N TRP A 206 9.88 -0.16 7.51
CA TRP A 206 10.27 -1.54 7.18
C TRP A 206 11.78 -1.76 7.32
N ILE A 207 12.61 -0.84 6.82
CA ILE A 207 14.08 -0.91 6.92
C ILE A 207 14.50 -0.80 8.39
N ASP A 208 14.01 0.23 9.09
CA ASP A 208 14.49 0.60 10.41
C ASP A 208 14.01 -0.38 11.50
N HIS A 209 12.77 -0.86 11.40
CA HIS A 209 12.09 -1.59 12.47
C HIS A 209 11.43 -2.91 12.03
N GLY A 210 11.26 -3.13 10.72
CA GLY A 210 10.46 -4.23 10.17
C GLY A 210 11.26 -5.40 9.57
N ALA A 211 12.59 -5.33 9.54
CA ALA A 211 13.41 -6.31 8.82
C ALA A 211 13.32 -7.74 9.39
N ASP A 212 13.13 -7.86 10.71
CA ASP A 212 13.03 -9.15 11.42
C ASP A 212 11.58 -9.53 11.79
N GLU A 213 10.60 -8.73 11.37
CA GLU A 213 9.18 -8.98 11.63
C GLU A 213 8.64 -10.13 10.76
N ASP A 214 7.70 -10.92 11.30
CA ASP A 214 6.93 -11.89 10.51
C ASP A 214 5.74 -11.21 9.82
N TRP A 215 5.93 -10.91 8.54
CA TRP A 215 4.91 -10.30 7.67
C TRP A 215 3.88 -11.30 7.12
N GLY A 216 3.85 -12.52 7.65
CA GLY A 216 2.94 -13.58 7.23
C GLY A 216 3.30 -14.20 5.88
N LEU A 217 2.50 -15.20 5.50
CA LEU A 217 2.77 -16.04 4.34
C LEU A 217 2.71 -15.25 3.03
N LEU A 218 3.75 -15.42 2.20
CA LEU A 218 3.88 -14.72 0.93
C LEU A 218 2.89 -15.23 -0.10
N CYS A 219 2.19 -14.34 -0.80
CA CYS A 219 1.43 -14.71 -1.99
C CYS A 219 2.37 -15.09 -3.13
N TYR A 220 2.15 -16.27 -3.72
CA TYR A 220 2.86 -16.78 -4.89
C TYR A 220 4.40 -16.68 -4.72
N PRO A 221 5.00 -17.39 -3.76
CA PRO A 221 6.44 -17.33 -3.53
C PRO A 221 7.20 -17.87 -4.76
N PRO A 222 8.40 -17.34 -5.08
CA PRO A 222 9.26 -17.93 -6.08
C PRO A 222 9.55 -19.40 -5.75
N VAL A 223 9.32 -20.28 -6.71
CA VAL A 223 9.69 -21.71 -6.59
C VAL A 223 10.93 -21.96 -7.45
N SER A 224 11.99 -22.51 -6.85
CA SER A 224 13.12 -22.98 -7.65
C SER A 224 12.68 -24.20 -8.46
N GLN A 225 13.08 -24.33 -9.73
CA GLN A 225 12.70 -25.48 -10.57
C GLN A 225 13.08 -26.85 -9.95
N GLN A 226 14.10 -26.87 -9.08
CA GLN A 226 14.52 -28.05 -8.32
C GLN A 226 13.53 -28.45 -7.19
N SER A 227 12.82 -27.48 -6.61
CA SER A 227 11.81 -27.74 -5.57
C SER A 227 10.55 -28.41 -6.13
N VAL A 228 10.15 -28.04 -7.34
CA VAL A 228 8.99 -28.61 -8.06
C VAL A 228 9.23 -30.06 -8.48
N THR A 229 10.44 -30.40 -8.94
CA THR A 229 10.80 -31.75 -9.39
C THR A 229 10.93 -32.77 -8.24
N ARG A 230 11.30 -32.34 -7.03
CA ARG A 230 11.32 -33.21 -5.83
C ARG A 230 9.92 -33.53 -5.29
N GLY A 231 8.96 -32.63 -5.43
CA GLY A 231 7.56 -32.86 -5.04
C GLY A 231 6.83 -33.87 -5.94
N GLY A 232 7.09 -33.84 -7.26
CA GLY A 232 6.44 -34.73 -8.23
C GLY A 232 6.85 -36.21 -8.16
N ARG A 233 8.04 -36.53 -7.63
CA ARG A 233 8.53 -37.92 -7.55
C ARG A 233 7.98 -38.73 -6.36
N ARG A 234 7.28 -38.10 -5.40
CA ARG A 234 6.65 -38.81 -4.28
C ARG A 234 5.25 -39.36 -4.58
N GLY A 235 4.70 -39.10 -5.76
CA GLY A 235 3.34 -39.53 -6.17
C GLY A 235 3.26 -40.75 -7.11
N ALA A 236 4.38 -41.34 -7.53
CA ALA A 236 4.40 -42.38 -8.56
C ALA A 236 4.86 -43.77 -8.06
N ALA A 237 4.60 -44.09 -6.79
CA ALA A 237 4.77 -45.43 -6.26
C ALA A 237 3.54 -45.82 -5.43
N ARG A 238 2.49 -46.25 -6.13
CA ARG A 238 1.47 -47.19 -5.66
C ARG A 238 1.06 -48.08 -6.82
#